data_AF-A0A2M9KA20-F1
#
_entry.id   AF-A0A2M9KA20-F1
#
_cell.length_a   1.000
_cell.length_b   1.000
_cell.length_c   1.000
_cell.angle_alpha   90.00
_cell.angle_beta   90.00
_cell.angle_gamma   90.00
#
_symmetry.space_group_name_H-M   'P 1'
#
loop_
_entity.id
_entity.type
_entity.pdbx_description
1 polymer ?
#
loop_
_entity_poly.entity_id
_entity_poly.type
_entity_poly.pdbx_seq_one_letter_code
_entity_poly.pdbx_strand_id
1 'polypeptide(L)'
;MTEQNTTGTPTEPTPPAPEAPAPAAPAPEAPAPAAPAPKDRRRLFAALRWTAAVVVFAAVGAACAYGIVRSDRTDVPGLSTRSDGRWDYPALVRPTPPPGAAVPFAADNADGIHYAGLTQLLLPAPRGAAPDAKLKLEKDSVVAVDTFLEEYEPTAREKMKQAFTDEGLRQIVGRGWTTPDGTRTRVYLLRFHSSGFVNAFTGCGRDMNLSGVNRIDADPDWSKAKLAQSAPDSNERQLFEEVPPVGDEQVKAGCIQSGDVQAVILQSRKDAVAAVPFHQTVILQNQLLG
;
A
#
# COMPACT_ATOMS: atom_id res chain seq x y z
N MET A 1 -43.88 36.24 76.82
CA MET A 1 -44.49 34.88 76.72
C MET A 1 -45.99 35.02 76.92
N THR A 2 -46.75 33.96 76.64
CA THR A 2 -48.19 33.80 76.90
C THR A 2 -49.14 34.38 75.83
N GLU A 3 -50.01 33.48 75.31
CA GLU A 3 -51.35 33.62 74.67
C GLU A 3 -51.55 34.64 73.50
N GLN A 4 -52.06 34.24 72.31
CA GLN A 4 -53.46 33.88 71.97
C GLN A 4 -54.46 35.01 72.36
N ASN A 5 -55.29 35.59 71.48
CA ASN A 5 -56.37 34.93 70.71
C ASN A 5 -57.08 35.95 69.76
N THR A 6 -57.88 35.47 68.77
CA THR A 6 -59.03 36.16 68.08
C THR A 6 -58.83 37.56 67.41
N THR A 7 -59.71 38.17 66.57
CA THR A 7 -60.96 37.81 65.83
C THR A 7 -60.98 38.58 64.48
N GLY A 8 -61.88 38.27 63.53
CA GLY A 8 -62.06 39.05 62.29
C GLY A 8 -63.36 38.85 61.48
N THR A 9 -64.52 38.64 62.14
CA THR A 9 -65.86 38.61 61.48
C THR A 9 -66.31 40.01 61.03
N PRO A 10 -67.10 40.17 59.93
CA PRO A 10 -68.55 39.85 59.86
C PRO A 10 -68.98 39.17 58.52
N THR A 11 -70.23 38.80 58.20
CA THR A 11 -71.45 38.38 58.94
C THR A 11 -72.41 37.66 57.96
N GLU A 12 -73.33 36.85 58.50
CA GLU A 12 -74.42 36.07 57.89
C GLU A 12 -75.42 36.85 56.97
N PRO A 13 -76.28 36.19 56.16
CA PRO A 13 -77.50 35.53 56.67
C PRO A 13 -77.91 34.17 56.03
N THR A 14 -78.63 33.32 56.79
CA THR A 14 -79.27 32.05 56.36
C THR A 14 -80.83 32.19 56.38
N PRO A 15 -81.78 31.20 56.55
CA PRO A 15 -81.73 29.76 56.89
C PRO A 15 -82.37 28.76 55.84
N PRO A 16 -83.50 28.00 56.02
CA PRO A 16 -83.35 26.51 55.99
C PRO A 16 -84.40 25.60 55.28
N ALA A 17 -83.95 24.36 54.96
CA ALA A 17 -84.59 23.01 55.14
C ALA A 17 -85.91 22.63 54.39
N PRO A 18 -86.30 21.31 54.24
CA PRO A 18 -85.81 20.06 54.88
C PRO A 18 -85.47 18.85 53.94
N GLU A 19 -85.44 17.60 54.46
CA GLU A 19 -84.63 16.44 53.96
C GLU A 19 -85.29 15.01 54.08
N ALA A 20 -84.63 13.98 53.48
CA ALA A 20 -84.67 12.50 53.74
C ALA A 20 -85.75 11.63 53.04
N PRO A 21 -85.62 10.26 52.91
CA PRO A 21 -84.58 9.31 53.40
C PRO A 21 -84.00 8.31 52.32
N ALA A 22 -83.32 7.20 52.73
CA ALA A 22 -82.58 6.25 51.84
C ALA A 22 -82.67 4.74 52.27
N PRO A 23 -82.30 3.74 51.41
CA PRO A 23 -82.19 2.32 51.81
C PRO A 23 -81.01 1.44 51.26
N ALA A 24 -80.47 0.58 52.14
CA ALA A 24 -79.91 -0.80 51.92
C ALA A 24 -78.64 -1.07 51.05
N ALA A 25 -78.03 -2.27 51.23
CA ALA A 25 -76.69 -2.64 50.74
C ALA A 25 -76.54 -4.15 50.36
N PRO A 26 -75.50 -4.56 49.60
CA PRO A 26 -75.14 -5.96 49.33
C PRO A 26 -74.10 -6.55 50.32
N ALA A 27 -74.00 -7.89 50.33
CA ALA A 27 -73.19 -8.68 51.27
C ALA A 27 -71.73 -8.93 50.79
N PRO A 28 -70.79 -9.34 51.68
CA PRO A 28 -69.45 -9.75 51.27
C PRO A 28 -69.46 -11.05 50.45
N GLU A 29 -68.82 -11.00 49.28
CA GLU A 29 -68.65 -12.16 48.40
C GLU A 29 -67.55 -13.10 48.91
N ALA A 30 -67.77 -14.41 48.82
CA ALA A 30 -66.80 -15.41 49.27
C ALA A 30 -65.56 -15.45 48.35
N PRO A 31 -64.35 -15.73 48.88
CA PRO A 31 -63.15 -15.78 48.05
C PRO A 31 -63.25 -16.91 47.01
N ALA A 32 -63.26 -16.52 45.74
CA ALA A 32 -63.33 -17.45 44.61
C ALA A 32 -62.13 -18.43 44.61
N PRO A 33 -62.32 -19.69 44.14
CA PRO A 33 -61.24 -20.67 44.08
C PRO A 33 -60.10 -20.17 43.18
N ALA A 34 -58.87 -20.30 43.66
CA ALA A 34 -57.68 -19.84 42.93
C ALA A 34 -57.57 -20.51 41.56
N ALA A 35 -57.54 -19.71 40.49
CA ALA A 35 -57.46 -20.20 39.13
C ALA A 35 -56.20 -21.07 38.90
N PRO A 36 -56.29 -22.17 38.14
CA PRO A 36 -55.17 -23.09 37.93
C PRO A 36 -53.99 -22.37 37.25
N ALA A 37 -52.82 -22.43 37.88
CA ALA A 37 -51.63 -21.74 37.39
C ALA A 37 -51.29 -22.15 35.94
N PRO A 38 -51.06 -21.21 35.01
CA PRO A 38 -50.92 -21.51 33.58
C PRO A 38 -49.65 -22.34 33.32
N LYS A 39 -49.84 -23.61 32.93
CA LYS A 39 -48.75 -24.56 32.66
C LYS A 39 -47.83 -24.11 31.52
N ASP A 40 -46.55 -24.44 31.68
CA ASP A 40 -45.47 -24.53 30.70
C ASP A 40 -45.15 -23.38 29.73
N ARG A 41 -45.93 -22.28 29.66
CA ARG A 41 -45.48 -21.04 29.00
C ARG A 41 -44.12 -20.58 29.52
N ARG A 42 -43.87 -20.74 30.83
CA ARG A 42 -42.56 -20.45 31.47
C ARG A 42 -41.41 -21.29 30.91
N ARG A 43 -41.63 -22.57 30.56
CA ARG A 43 -40.60 -23.44 29.97
C ARG A 43 -40.28 -23.05 28.54
N LEU A 44 -41.30 -22.73 27.73
CA LEU A 44 -41.13 -22.20 26.37
C LEU A 44 -40.34 -20.88 26.36
N PHE A 45 -40.69 -19.92 27.22
CA PHE A 45 -39.92 -18.68 27.33
C PHE A 45 -38.51 -18.88 27.88
N ALA A 46 -38.28 -19.85 28.78
CA ALA A 46 -36.94 -20.20 29.23
C ALA A 46 -36.10 -20.78 28.07
N ALA A 47 -36.64 -21.75 27.32
CA ALA A 47 -35.98 -22.34 26.16
C ALA A 47 -35.62 -21.28 25.11
N LEU A 48 -36.56 -20.42 24.74
CA LEU A 48 -36.32 -19.34 23.77
C LEU A 48 -35.22 -18.37 24.22
N ARG A 49 -35.17 -18.03 25.52
CA ARG A 49 -34.12 -17.17 26.09
C ARG A 49 -32.75 -17.85 26.09
N TRP A 50 -32.69 -19.16 26.36
CA TRP A 50 -31.44 -19.93 26.26
C TRP A 50 -30.97 -20.08 24.82
N THR A 51 -31.87 -20.36 23.87
CA THR A 51 -31.53 -20.38 22.43
C THR A 51 -31.01 -19.02 21.97
N ALA A 52 -31.67 -17.92 22.35
CA ALA A 52 -31.22 -16.57 22.01
C ALA A 52 -29.83 -16.27 22.62
N ALA A 53 -29.58 -16.66 23.88
CA ALA A 53 -28.26 -16.51 24.50
C ALA A 53 -27.18 -17.32 23.76
N VAL A 54 -27.45 -18.59 23.42
CA VAL A 54 -26.52 -19.43 22.65
C VAL A 54 -26.22 -18.83 21.28
N VAL A 55 -27.23 -18.32 20.56
CA VAL A 55 -27.04 -17.64 19.26
C VAL A 55 -26.19 -16.38 19.41
N VAL A 56 -26.42 -15.55 20.43
CA VAL A 56 -25.60 -14.36 20.69
C VAL A 56 -24.15 -14.73 21.03
N PHE A 57 -23.93 -15.69 21.93
CA PHE A 57 -22.57 -16.14 22.27
C PHE A 57 -21.85 -16.79 21.09
N ALA A 58 -22.55 -17.56 20.25
CA ALA A 58 -21.99 -18.14 19.04
C ALA A 58 -21.63 -17.05 18.00
N ALA A 59 -22.51 -16.07 17.79
CA ALA A 59 -22.27 -14.98 16.84
C ALA A 59 -21.12 -14.06 17.29
N VAL A 60 -21.10 -13.65 18.57
CA VAL A 60 -20.02 -12.83 19.13
C VAL A 60 -18.70 -13.60 19.17
N GLY A 61 -18.73 -14.87 19.60
CA GLY A 61 -17.55 -15.74 19.63
C GLY A 61 -16.96 -15.95 18.23
N ALA A 62 -17.79 -16.23 17.23
CA ALA A 62 -17.37 -16.36 15.84
C ALA A 62 -16.84 -15.04 15.25
N ALA A 63 -17.47 -13.90 15.55
CA ALA A 63 -17.01 -12.59 15.09
C ALA A 63 -15.66 -12.21 15.69
N CYS A 64 -15.47 -12.42 17.01
CA CYS A 64 -14.19 -12.19 17.68
C CYS A 64 -13.09 -13.13 17.16
N ALA A 65 -13.40 -14.42 17.00
CA ALA A 65 -12.45 -15.40 16.45
C ALA A 65 -12.05 -15.06 15.01
N TYR A 66 -13.02 -14.72 14.14
CA TYR A 66 -12.76 -14.31 12.77
C TYR A 66 -11.94 -13.01 12.69
N GLY A 67 -12.23 -12.04 13.55
CA GLY A 67 -11.44 -10.81 13.67
C GLY A 67 -9.98 -11.11 14.03
N ILE A 68 -9.74 -11.86 15.11
CA ILE A 68 -8.39 -12.20 15.57
C ILE A 68 -7.62 -13.05 14.54
N VAL A 69 -8.26 -14.03 13.90
CA VAL A 69 -7.63 -14.92 12.92
C VAL A 69 -7.36 -14.23 11.58
N ARG A 70 -8.09 -13.16 11.25
CA ARG A 70 -7.89 -12.38 10.02
C ARG A 70 -6.99 -11.16 10.19
N SER A 71 -6.79 -10.65 11.40
CA SER A 71 -5.84 -9.56 11.65
C SER A 71 -4.40 -10.01 11.38
N ASP A 72 -3.71 -9.27 10.51
CA ASP A 72 -2.26 -9.43 10.35
C ASP A 72 -1.54 -9.07 11.66
N ARG A 73 -0.42 -9.76 11.93
CA ARG A 73 0.35 -9.59 13.17
C ARG A 73 0.83 -8.16 13.39
N THR A 74 1.04 -7.41 12.31
CA THR A 74 1.39 -5.99 12.30
C THR A 74 0.35 -5.10 12.98
N ASP A 75 -0.91 -5.50 12.91
CA ASP A 75 -2.06 -4.63 13.21
C ASP A 75 -2.58 -4.85 14.64
N VAL A 76 -2.06 -5.88 15.32
CA VAL A 76 -2.40 -6.20 16.71
C VAL A 76 -1.51 -5.41 17.68
N PRO A 77 -2.05 -4.55 18.56
CA PRO A 77 -1.27 -3.77 19.51
C PRO A 77 -0.33 -4.63 20.37
N GLY A 78 0.95 -4.26 20.41
CA GLY A 78 1.98 -4.99 21.15
C GLY A 78 2.60 -6.20 20.42
N LEU A 79 2.04 -6.62 19.28
CA LEU A 79 2.62 -7.67 18.42
C LEU A 79 3.22 -7.13 17.11
N SER A 80 3.02 -5.84 16.84
CA SER A 80 3.48 -5.15 15.65
C SER A 80 5.00 -5.25 15.45
N THR A 81 5.41 -5.86 14.34
CA THR A 81 6.80 -5.80 13.87
C THR A 81 7.12 -4.37 13.42
N ARG A 82 8.29 -3.85 13.81
CA ARG A 82 8.81 -2.61 13.24
C ARG A 82 8.95 -2.78 11.73
N SER A 83 8.64 -1.73 10.96
CA SER A 83 8.96 -1.72 9.53
C SER A 83 10.47 -1.91 9.34
N ASP A 84 10.84 -2.72 8.36
CA ASP A 84 12.22 -2.93 7.91
C ASP A 84 12.65 -1.91 6.83
N GLY A 85 11.78 -0.95 6.50
CA GLY A 85 12.03 0.10 5.52
C GLY A 85 11.62 -0.24 4.09
N ARG A 86 11.14 -1.47 3.82
CA ARG A 86 10.60 -1.84 2.51
C ARG A 86 9.30 -1.10 2.19
N TRP A 87 9.02 -0.96 0.90
CA TRP A 87 7.76 -0.44 0.37
C TRP A 87 6.81 -1.57 -0.05
N ASP A 88 5.50 -1.32 0.09
CA ASP A 88 4.41 -2.22 -0.28
C ASP A 88 4.21 -2.24 -1.82
N TYR A 89 4.99 -3.03 -2.53
CA TYR A 89 4.74 -3.26 -3.96
C TYR A 89 3.52 -4.19 -4.20
N PRO A 90 2.71 -3.96 -5.24
CA PRO A 90 1.72 -4.93 -5.71
C PRO A 90 2.38 -6.27 -6.07
N ALA A 91 1.60 -7.36 -5.98
CA ALA A 91 2.06 -8.69 -6.37
C ALA A 91 2.52 -8.70 -7.83
N LEU A 92 3.78 -9.08 -8.08
CA LEU A 92 4.35 -9.12 -9.41
C LEU A 92 3.90 -10.38 -10.16
N VAL A 93 3.59 -10.20 -11.43
CA VAL A 93 3.25 -11.27 -12.38
C VAL A 93 4.16 -11.10 -13.58
N ARG A 94 4.95 -12.11 -13.94
CA ARG A 94 5.74 -12.08 -15.18
C ARG A 94 4.78 -12.05 -16.38
N PRO A 95 5.01 -11.17 -17.37
CA PRO A 95 4.13 -11.12 -18.54
C PRO A 95 4.24 -12.41 -19.36
N THR A 96 3.10 -12.97 -19.75
CA THR A 96 3.06 -14.10 -20.67
C THR A 96 3.61 -13.67 -22.04
N PRO A 97 4.61 -14.36 -22.60
CA PRO A 97 5.09 -14.05 -23.95
C PRO A 97 4.01 -14.36 -25.00
N PRO A 98 4.13 -13.82 -26.23
CA PRO A 98 3.28 -14.19 -27.35
C PRO A 98 3.27 -15.71 -27.59
N PRO A 99 2.16 -16.31 -28.08
CA PRO A 99 2.10 -17.75 -28.34
C PRO A 99 3.22 -18.24 -29.26
N GLY A 100 4.00 -19.21 -28.79
CA GLY A 100 5.16 -19.75 -29.52
C GLY A 100 6.46 -18.96 -29.37
N ALA A 101 6.47 -17.84 -28.63
CA ALA A 101 7.71 -17.15 -28.26
C ALA A 101 8.25 -17.69 -26.92
N ALA A 102 9.57 -17.88 -26.86
CA ALA A 102 10.27 -18.31 -25.66
C ALA A 102 10.27 -17.24 -24.56
N VAL A 103 10.51 -17.63 -23.32
CA VAL A 103 10.82 -16.69 -22.22
C VAL A 103 12.30 -16.27 -22.30
N PRO A 104 12.69 -15.11 -21.72
CA PRO A 104 14.10 -14.75 -21.59
C PRO A 104 14.93 -15.86 -20.94
N PHE A 105 16.14 -16.10 -21.47
CA PHE A 105 17.13 -17.06 -20.96
C PHE A 105 16.70 -18.54 -20.97
N ALA A 106 15.64 -18.88 -21.72
CA ALA A 106 15.34 -20.26 -22.07
C ALA A 106 16.42 -20.86 -22.99
N ALA A 107 16.47 -22.20 -23.10
CA ALA A 107 17.46 -22.89 -23.93
C ALA A 107 17.36 -22.58 -25.43
N ASP A 108 16.18 -22.15 -25.89
CA ASP A 108 15.86 -21.65 -27.22
C ASP A 108 15.92 -20.11 -27.34
N ASN A 109 16.33 -19.42 -26.27
CA ASN A 109 16.46 -17.96 -26.17
C ASN A 109 17.64 -17.55 -25.28
N ALA A 110 18.82 -18.10 -25.57
CA ALA A 110 20.04 -17.88 -24.79
C ALA A 110 20.47 -16.40 -24.73
N ASP A 111 20.14 -15.61 -25.77
CA ASP A 111 20.40 -14.17 -25.84
C ASP A 111 19.46 -13.32 -24.95
N GLY A 112 18.50 -13.93 -24.25
CA GLY A 112 17.64 -13.24 -23.27
C GLY A 112 16.55 -12.35 -23.87
N ILE A 113 16.14 -12.57 -25.12
CA ILE A 113 15.27 -11.65 -25.86
C ILE A 113 13.86 -11.60 -25.25
N HIS A 114 13.40 -10.39 -24.91
CA HIS A 114 12.12 -10.12 -24.29
C HIS A 114 11.00 -9.97 -25.32
N TYR A 115 10.38 -11.07 -25.72
CA TYR A 115 9.21 -11.05 -26.61
C TYR A 115 7.94 -10.43 -25.98
N ALA A 116 7.94 -10.19 -24.67
CA ALA A 116 6.89 -9.44 -24.00
C ALA A 116 6.91 -7.94 -24.36
N GLY A 117 5.74 -7.30 -24.27
CA GLY A 117 5.61 -5.85 -24.42
C GLY A 117 6.36 -5.12 -23.30
N LEU A 118 7.27 -4.22 -23.65
CA LEU A 118 8.22 -3.60 -22.70
C LEU A 118 7.51 -2.88 -21.52
N THR A 119 6.31 -2.36 -21.75
CA THR A 119 5.46 -1.71 -20.76
C THR A 119 4.95 -2.65 -19.66
N GLN A 120 4.87 -3.95 -19.94
CA GLN A 120 4.45 -5.00 -19.01
C GLN A 120 5.62 -5.46 -18.11
N LEU A 121 6.85 -5.12 -18.48
CA LEU A 121 8.06 -5.38 -17.71
C LEU A 121 8.37 -4.24 -16.72
N LEU A 122 7.71 -3.09 -16.82
CA LEU A 122 7.88 -1.98 -15.88
C LEU A 122 7.31 -2.33 -14.50
N LEU A 123 8.14 -2.21 -13.46
CA LEU A 123 7.75 -2.35 -12.06
C LEU A 123 6.56 -1.44 -11.70
N PRO A 124 5.45 -1.95 -11.11
CA PRO A 124 4.35 -1.12 -10.63
C PRO A 124 4.83 -0.20 -9.49
N ALA A 125 4.24 1.00 -9.38
CA ALA A 125 4.53 1.87 -8.23
C ALA A 125 4.05 1.22 -6.92
N PRO A 126 4.74 1.44 -5.78
CA PRO A 126 4.32 0.92 -4.49
C PRO A 126 3.05 1.63 -4.00
N ARG A 127 2.31 0.94 -3.13
CA ARG A 127 1.05 1.40 -2.51
C ARG A 127 1.26 2.75 -1.82
N GLY A 128 0.40 3.72 -2.16
CA GLY A 128 0.44 5.06 -1.57
C GLY A 128 1.41 6.04 -2.24
N ALA A 129 2.18 5.62 -3.25
CA ALA A 129 2.95 6.55 -4.07
C ALA A 129 2.05 7.28 -5.10
N ALA A 130 2.35 8.55 -5.36
CA ALA A 130 1.73 9.33 -6.44
C ALA A 130 2.58 9.22 -7.72
N PRO A 131 2.01 9.32 -8.94
CA PRO A 131 2.80 9.40 -10.17
C PRO A 131 3.75 10.61 -10.18
N ASP A 132 4.95 10.46 -10.74
CA ASP A 132 5.88 11.59 -10.88
C ASP A 132 5.40 12.55 -11.99
N ALA A 133 4.81 13.67 -11.58
CA ALA A 133 4.34 14.71 -12.49
C ALA A 133 5.47 15.42 -13.28
N LYS A 134 6.75 15.21 -12.91
CA LYS A 134 7.91 15.68 -13.71
C LYS A 134 8.34 14.69 -14.80
N LEU A 135 7.85 13.45 -14.80
CA LEU A 135 8.17 12.47 -15.84
C LEU A 135 7.22 12.65 -17.03
N LYS A 136 7.75 13.15 -18.15
CA LYS A 136 7.00 13.26 -19.41
C LYS A 136 6.82 11.85 -19.98
N LEU A 137 5.58 11.38 -20.04
CA LEU A 137 5.21 10.12 -20.69
C LEU A 137 4.35 10.40 -21.92
N GLU A 138 4.65 9.70 -23.00
CA GLU A 138 3.76 9.57 -24.14
C GLU A 138 2.68 8.50 -23.87
N LYS A 139 1.91 8.14 -24.90
CA LYS A 139 0.92 7.07 -24.83
C LYS A 139 1.58 5.76 -24.39
N ASP A 140 0.85 4.97 -23.61
CA ASP A 140 1.26 3.63 -23.14
C ASP A 140 2.62 3.62 -22.41
N SER A 141 2.96 4.68 -21.66
CA SER A 141 4.22 4.80 -20.89
C SER A 141 5.49 4.85 -21.74
N VAL A 142 5.40 5.16 -23.04
CA VAL A 142 6.57 5.44 -23.89
C VAL A 142 7.28 6.72 -23.44
N VAL A 143 8.60 6.75 -23.60
CA VAL A 143 9.46 7.89 -23.28
C VAL A 143 10.24 8.29 -24.54
N ALA A 144 10.16 9.56 -24.93
CA ALA A 144 10.98 10.10 -26.02
C ALA A 144 12.46 10.06 -25.65
N VAL A 145 13.36 9.80 -26.61
CA VAL A 145 14.81 9.79 -26.39
C VAL A 145 15.29 11.09 -25.73
N ASP A 146 14.82 12.24 -26.22
CA ASP A 146 15.18 13.55 -25.64
C ASP A 146 14.66 13.75 -24.21
N THR A 147 13.56 13.10 -23.82
CA THR A 147 13.08 13.09 -22.42
C THR A 147 13.94 12.20 -21.53
N PHE A 148 14.38 11.03 -22.00
CA PHE A 148 15.32 10.20 -21.24
C PHE A 148 16.67 10.93 -21.05
N LEU A 149 17.13 11.64 -22.07
CA LEU A 149 18.35 12.43 -22.02
C LEU A 149 18.26 13.65 -21.09
N GLU A 150 17.07 14.07 -20.63
CA GLU A 150 16.95 15.10 -19.59
C GLU A 150 17.54 14.68 -18.23
N GLU A 151 17.65 13.37 -17.97
CA GLU A 151 18.30 12.83 -16.76
C GLU A 151 19.82 12.97 -16.76
N TYR A 152 20.43 13.36 -17.88
CA TYR A 152 21.88 13.43 -18.08
C TYR A 152 22.35 14.88 -18.27
N GLU A 153 23.59 15.18 -17.91
CA GLU A 153 24.18 16.50 -18.15
C GLU A 153 24.17 16.86 -19.65
N PRO A 154 23.90 18.14 -20.05
CA PRO A 154 23.77 18.53 -21.45
C PRO A 154 24.96 18.15 -22.34
N THR A 155 26.16 18.07 -21.78
CA THR A 155 27.40 17.68 -22.49
C THR A 155 27.42 16.21 -22.91
N ALA A 156 26.65 15.33 -22.26
CA ALA A 156 26.54 13.92 -22.63
C ALA A 156 25.46 13.66 -23.70
N ARG A 157 24.42 14.51 -23.78
CA ARG A 157 23.17 14.23 -24.49
C ARG A 157 23.37 13.95 -25.97
N GLU A 158 24.08 14.81 -26.70
CA GLU A 158 24.29 14.65 -28.14
C GLU A 158 25.05 13.37 -28.48
N LYS A 159 26.10 13.02 -27.71
CA LYS A 159 26.85 11.78 -27.91
C LYS A 159 25.99 10.56 -27.64
N MET A 160 25.17 10.57 -26.58
CA MET A 160 24.24 9.47 -26.28
C MET A 160 23.12 9.36 -27.32
N LYS A 161 22.62 10.49 -27.84
CA LYS A 161 21.60 10.53 -28.91
C LYS A 161 22.13 9.93 -30.22
N GLN A 162 23.38 10.22 -30.57
CA GLN A 162 24.06 9.54 -31.67
C GLN A 162 24.22 8.05 -31.38
N ALA A 163 24.77 7.66 -30.21
CA ALA A 163 24.97 6.26 -29.85
C ALA A 163 23.67 5.45 -29.92
N PHE A 164 22.53 5.98 -29.46
CA PHE A 164 21.23 5.33 -29.61
C PHE A 164 20.79 5.09 -31.06
N THR A 165 21.22 5.97 -31.97
CA THR A 165 20.95 5.83 -33.42
C THR A 165 21.83 4.75 -34.03
N ASP A 166 23.12 4.75 -33.68
CA ASP A 166 24.13 3.84 -34.22
C ASP A 166 24.02 2.41 -33.62
N GLU A 167 23.64 2.29 -32.34
CA GLU A 167 23.48 1.03 -31.58
C GLU A 167 22.05 0.47 -31.63
N GLY A 168 21.18 1.05 -32.46
CA GLY A 168 19.87 0.47 -32.78
C GLY A 168 18.90 0.39 -31.61
N LEU A 169 18.82 1.44 -30.78
CA LEU A 169 17.75 1.60 -29.80
C LEU A 169 16.38 1.49 -30.50
N ARG A 170 15.48 0.67 -29.96
CA ARG A 170 14.15 0.39 -30.53
C ARG A 170 13.01 1.08 -29.79
N GLN A 171 13.11 1.15 -28.46
CA GLN A 171 12.05 1.72 -27.62
C GLN A 171 12.62 2.13 -26.26
N ILE A 172 12.13 3.25 -25.71
CA ILE A 172 12.20 3.53 -24.26
C ILE A 172 10.77 3.55 -23.72
N VAL A 173 10.56 2.91 -22.57
CA VAL A 173 9.36 3.09 -21.74
C VAL A 173 9.80 3.44 -20.33
N GLY A 174 8.93 4.12 -19.58
CA GLY A 174 9.24 4.48 -18.20
C GLY A 174 8.04 4.59 -17.28
N ARG A 175 8.29 4.49 -15.98
CA ARG A 175 7.33 4.78 -14.92
C ARG A 175 8.04 5.50 -13.79
N GLY A 176 7.44 6.57 -13.30
CA GLY A 176 7.96 7.36 -12.19
C GLY A 176 6.89 7.59 -11.14
N TRP A 177 7.32 7.66 -9.88
CA TRP A 177 6.46 7.90 -8.72
C TRP A 177 7.21 8.62 -7.61
N THR A 178 6.47 9.26 -6.72
CA THR A 178 6.97 9.85 -5.48
C THR A 178 6.23 9.22 -4.30
N THR A 179 6.97 8.62 -3.36
CA THR A 179 6.43 8.03 -2.15
C THR A 179 6.17 9.08 -1.06
N PRO A 180 5.33 8.79 -0.03
CA PRO A 180 5.00 9.75 1.03
C PRO A 180 6.18 10.26 1.88
N ASP A 181 7.32 9.57 1.82
CA ASP A 181 8.59 9.96 2.46
C ASP A 181 9.40 11.00 1.66
N GLY A 182 8.88 11.43 0.51
CA GLY A 182 9.51 12.38 -0.41
C GLY A 182 10.48 11.75 -1.43
N THR A 183 10.68 10.43 -1.43
CA THR A 183 11.59 9.78 -2.38
C THR A 183 10.95 9.72 -3.78
N ARG A 184 11.58 10.37 -4.77
CA ARG A 184 11.21 10.24 -6.19
C ARG A 184 11.92 9.03 -6.78
N THR A 185 11.18 8.16 -7.46
CA THR A 185 11.72 7.01 -8.22
C THR A 185 11.33 7.15 -9.69
N ARG A 186 12.25 6.78 -10.59
CA ARG A 186 12.02 6.62 -12.02
C ARG A 186 12.65 5.33 -12.49
N VAL A 187 11.88 4.51 -13.19
CA VAL A 187 12.35 3.30 -13.85
C VAL A 187 12.20 3.52 -15.35
N TYR A 188 13.30 3.37 -16.08
CA TYR A 188 13.34 3.33 -17.53
C TYR A 188 13.76 1.95 -18.00
N LEU A 189 13.12 1.45 -19.05
CA LEU A 189 13.55 0.26 -19.79
C LEU A 189 13.83 0.67 -21.23
N LEU A 190 15.09 0.47 -21.65
CA LEU A 190 15.58 0.75 -22.99
C LEU A 190 15.75 -0.59 -23.71
N ARG A 191 14.97 -0.83 -24.77
CA ARG A 191 15.10 -2.02 -25.63
C ARG A 191 15.96 -1.69 -26.84
N PHE A 192 17.02 -2.48 -27.03
CA PHE A 192 17.92 -2.42 -28.17
C PHE A 192 17.58 -3.51 -29.20
N HIS A 193 18.38 -3.66 -30.25
CA HIS A 193 18.11 -4.68 -31.27
C HIS A 193 18.46 -6.12 -30.81
N SER A 194 19.46 -6.27 -29.94
CA SER A 194 19.87 -7.52 -29.29
C SER A 194 20.75 -7.21 -28.06
N SER A 195 21.08 -8.26 -27.29
CA SER A 195 21.99 -8.19 -26.14
C SER A 195 23.38 -7.64 -26.46
N GLY A 196 23.89 -7.88 -27.67
CA GLY A 196 25.17 -7.34 -28.12
C GLY A 196 25.24 -5.80 -28.09
N PHE A 197 24.11 -5.12 -28.32
CA PHE A 197 24.03 -3.65 -28.28
C PHE A 197 23.85 -3.11 -26.86
N VAL A 198 23.18 -3.85 -25.96
CA VAL A 198 23.07 -3.47 -24.53
C VAL A 198 24.45 -3.32 -23.88
N ASN A 199 25.42 -4.15 -24.28
CA ASN A 199 26.80 -4.08 -23.81
C ASN A 199 27.57 -2.81 -24.25
N ALA A 200 27.11 -2.11 -25.29
CA ALA A 200 27.75 -0.89 -25.79
C ALA A 200 27.25 0.38 -25.07
N PHE A 201 26.03 0.34 -24.51
CA PHE A 201 25.39 1.48 -23.87
C PHE A 201 26.13 1.93 -22.60
N THR A 202 26.98 2.95 -22.71
CA THR A 202 27.73 3.52 -21.57
C THR A 202 26.89 4.43 -20.65
N GLY A 203 25.59 4.57 -20.88
CA GLY A 203 24.74 5.51 -20.13
C GLY A 203 24.32 5.01 -18.74
N CYS A 204 24.61 3.76 -18.36
CA CYS A 204 24.39 3.25 -17.01
C CYS A 204 25.61 2.44 -16.55
N GLY A 205 26.40 3.04 -15.65
CA GLY A 205 27.61 2.49 -15.07
C GLY A 205 28.31 3.54 -14.20
N ARG A 206 29.57 3.32 -13.81
CA ARG A 206 30.33 4.29 -12.99
C ARG A 206 30.54 5.64 -13.69
N ASP A 207 30.61 5.63 -15.02
CA ASP A 207 30.85 6.81 -15.84
C ASP A 207 29.54 7.51 -16.28
N MET A 208 28.40 7.20 -15.63
CA MET A 208 27.13 7.88 -15.93
C MET A 208 27.20 9.36 -15.51
N ASN A 209 26.88 10.25 -16.45
CA ASN A 209 26.91 11.70 -16.24
C ASN A 209 25.48 12.23 -15.99
N LEU A 210 24.90 11.87 -14.85
CA LEU A 210 23.54 12.26 -14.47
C LEU A 210 23.46 13.75 -14.12
N SER A 211 22.34 14.40 -14.46
CA SER A 211 22.25 15.85 -14.31
C SER A 211 22.18 16.29 -12.85
N GLY A 212 23.03 17.25 -12.48
CA GLY A 212 23.22 17.70 -11.10
C GLY A 212 24.05 16.77 -10.20
N VAL A 213 24.46 15.58 -10.67
CA VAL A 213 25.26 14.61 -9.91
C VAL A 213 26.74 14.78 -10.22
N ASN A 214 27.54 15.22 -9.25
CA ASN A 214 28.97 15.47 -9.46
C ASN A 214 29.80 14.18 -9.64
N ARG A 215 29.48 13.10 -8.91
CA ARG A 215 30.10 11.78 -9.05
C ARG A 215 29.21 10.69 -8.45
N ILE A 216 29.17 9.55 -9.11
CA ILE A 216 28.56 8.32 -8.59
C ILE A 216 29.65 7.26 -8.32
N ASP A 217 29.50 6.48 -7.27
CA ASP A 217 30.35 5.33 -6.94
C ASP A 217 29.49 4.10 -6.60
N ALA A 218 30.08 2.91 -6.54
CA ALA A 218 29.32 1.67 -6.30
C ALA A 218 28.70 1.65 -4.89
N ASP A 219 27.41 1.31 -4.79
CA ASP A 219 26.67 1.26 -3.53
C ASP A 219 27.38 0.30 -2.55
N PRO A 220 27.83 0.78 -1.37
CA PRO A 220 28.74 0.02 -0.51
C PRO A 220 28.03 -1.11 0.23
N ASP A 221 26.76 -0.94 0.59
CA ASP A 221 25.96 -1.97 1.24
C ASP A 221 25.61 -3.08 0.24
N TRP A 222 25.24 -2.74 -1.00
CA TRP A 222 25.05 -3.71 -2.08
C TRP A 222 26.35 -4.47 -2.38
N SER A 223 27.46 -3.75 -2.52
CA SER A 223 28.78 -4.35 -2.81
C SER A 223 29.20 -5.33 -1.72
N LYS A 224 29.01 -4.96 -0.45
CA LYS A 224 29.25 -5.82 0.72
C LYS A 224 28.30 -7.03 0.76
N ALA A 225 27.02 -6.84 0.48
CA ALA A 225 26.03 -7.92 0.44
C ALA A 225 26.27 -8.90 -0.72
N LYS A 226 26.76 -8.42 -1.86
CA LYS A 226 27.19 -9.24 -3.01
C LYS A 226 28.45 -10.04 -2.68
N LEU A 227 29.49 -9.42 -2.13
CA LEU A 227 30.73 -10.08 -1.74
C LEU A 227 30.57 -11.13 -0.62
N ALA A 228 29.45 -11.12 0.12
CA ALA A 228 29.11 -12.13 1.12
C ALA A 228 28.46 -13.40 0.55
N GLN A 229 28.14 -13.45 -0.76
CA GLN A 229 27.48 -14.59 -1.41
C GLN A 229 28.51 -15.62 -1.88
N SER A 230 28.18 -16.92 -1.79
CA SER A 230 29.08 -18.02 -2.18
C SER A 230 29.38 -18.10 -3.68
N ALA A 231 28.50 -17.52 -4.51
CA ALA A 231 28.66 -17.39 -5.95
C ALA A 231 28.05 -16.05 -6.38
N PRO A 232 28.78 -14.92 -6.26
CA PRO A 232 28.24 -13.62 -6.58
C PRO A 232 28.06 -13.49 -8.10
N ASP A 233 26.82 -13.36 -8.56
CA ASP A 233 26.53 -12.97 -9.94
C ASP A 233 27.32 -11.70 -10.28
N SER A 234 28.11 -11.78 -11.35
CA SER A 234 29.17 -10.82 -11.64
C SER A 234 28.65 -9.48 -12.14
N ASN A 235 27.70 -9.45 -13.08
CA ASN A 235 27.49 -8.28 -13.93
C ASN A 235 26.03 -7.85 -14.17
N GLU A 236 25.01 -8.71 -14.02
CA GLU A 236 23.62 -8.38 -14.41
C GLU A 236 23.07 -7.14 -13.69
N ARG A 237 23.48 -6.94 -12.43
CA ARG A 237 23.00 -5.87 -11.53
C ARG A 237 24.16 -5.06 -10.97
N GLN A 238 24.15 -3.76 -11.26
CA GLN A 238 25.07 -2.77 -10.68
C GLN A 238 24.27 -1.67 -9.99
N LEU A 239 24.61 -1.36 -8.74
CA LEU A 239 23.96 -0.32 -7.95
C LEU A 239 25.01 0.72 -7.55
N PHE A 240 24.60 1.99 -7.59
CA PHE A 240 25.45 3.15 -7.42
C PHE A 240 24.80 4.19 -6.51
N GLU A 241 25.61 4.96 -5.81
CA GLU A 241 25.19 6.11 -5.00
C GLU A 241 25.99 7.37 -5.33
N GLU A 242 25.32 8.52 -5.32
CA GLU A 242 25.98 9.81 -5.36
C GLU A 242 26.79 10.02 -4.09
N VAL A 243 28.06 10.40 -4.29
CA VAL A 243 29.05 10.60 -3.23
C VAL A 243 29.43 12.09 -3.12
N PRO A 244 29.75 12.59 -1.91
CA PRO A 244 29.95 14.01 -1.67
C PRO A 244 30.96 14.71 -2.61
N PRO A 245 30.70 15.98 -3.01
CA PRO A 245 29.54 16.81 -2.67
C PRO A 245 28.25 16.33 -3.35
N VAL A 246 27.16 16.31 -2.57
CA VAL A 246 25.80 15.97 -3.01
C VAL A 246 25.03 17.25 -3.37
N GLY A 247 24.13 17.17 -4.36
CA GLY A 247 23.24 18.28 -4.75
C GLY A 247 22.04 18.53 -3.81
N ASP A 248 20.99 19.18 -4.34
CA ASP A 248 19.72 19.47 -3.62
C ASP A 248 18.90 18.19 -3.26
N GLU A 249 19.21 17.07 -3.92
CA GLU A 249 18.67 15.74 -3.66
C GLU A 249 19.80 14.72 -3.90
N GLN A 250 20.08 13.83 -2.94
CA GLN A 250 20.96 12.68 -3.21
C GLN A 250 20.31 11.77 -4.24
N VAL A 251 21.08 11.30 -5.22
CA VAL A 251 20.70 10.27 -6.20
C VAL A 251 21.31 8.90 -5.86
N LYS A 252 20.53 7.84 -6.07
CA LYS A 252 21.03 6.47 -6.26
C LYS A 252 20.57 5.91 -7.60
N ALA A 253 21.42 5.13 -8.27
CA ALA A 253 21.16 4.62 -9.62
C ALA A 253 21.39 3.10 -9.70
N GLY A 254 20.40 2.37 -10.19
CA GLY A 254 20.46 0.94 -10.46
C GLY A 254 20.47 0.65 -11.96
N CYS A 255 21.50 -0.06 -12.40
CA CYS A 255 21.64 -0.55 -13.77
C CYS A 255 21.38 -2.05 -13.80
N ILE A 256 20.47 -2.50 -14.67
CA ILE A 256 20.23 -3.92 -14.92
C ILE A 256 20.41 -4.19 -16.41
N GLN A 257 21.26 -5.15 -16.76
CA GLN A 257 21.38 -5.67 -18.13
C GLN A 257 20.68 -7.02 -18.21
N SER A 258 19.72 -7.16 -19.12
CA SER A 258 18.93 -8.36 -19.27
C SER A 258 18.55 -8.55 -20.74
N GLY A 259 19.29 -9.40 -21.44
CA GLY A 259 19.09 -9.67 -22.87
C GLY A 259 19.12 -8.39 -23.71
N ASP A 260 18.06 -8.15 -24.49
CA ASP A 260 17.85 -6.94 -25.31
C ASP A 260 17.50 -5.67 -24.51
N VAL A 261 17.38 -5.74 -23.18
CA VAL A 261 16.90 -4.64 -22.32
C VAL A 261 17.98 -4.15 -21.35
N GLN A 262 18.21 -2.84 -21.35
CA GLN A 262 18.85 -2.12 -20.25
C GLN A 262 17.75 -1.48 -19.37
N ALA A 263 17.75 -1.78 -18.07
CA ALA A 263 17.02 -0.98 -17.09
C ALA A 263 17.93 0.12 -16.51
N VAL A 264 17.37 1.32 -16.34
CA VAL A 264 17.97 2.43 -15.61
C VAL A 264 16.98 2.88 -14.53
N ILE A 265 17.35 2.72 -13.27
CA ILE A 265 16.49 2.95 -12.10
C ILE A 265 17.10 4.09 -11.30
N LEU A 266 16.49 5.27 -11.33
CA LEU A 266 16.95 6.43 -10.58
C LEU A 266 16.05 6.64 -9.36
N GLN A 267 16.65 6.82 -8.19
CA GLN A 267 15.94 7.33 -7.01
C GLN A 267 16.62 8.59 -6.51
N SER A 268 15.84 9.62 -6.17
CA SER A 268 16.37 10.85 -5.57
C SER A 268 15.54 11.33 -4.38
N ARG A 269 16.22 11.97 -3.42
CA ARG A 269 15.59 12.50 -2.21
C ARG A 269 16.45 13.59 -1.57
N LYS A 270 15.83 14.63 -1.01
CA LYS A 270 16.52 15.81 -0.44
C LYS A 270 17.60 15.51 0.61
N ASP A 271 17.34 14.53 1.48
CA ASP A 271 18.29 14.15 2.53
C ASP A 271 19.22 13.03 2.04
N ALA A 272 18.79 11.77 2.21
CA ALA A 272 19.47 10.58 1.70
C ALA A 272 18.44 9.55 1.23
N VAL A 273 18.77 8.86 0.13
CA VAL A 273 17.96 7.76 -0.41
C VAL A 273 18.21 6.50 0.42
N ALA A 274 17.17 5.98 1.06
CA ALA A 274 17.28 4.81 1.92
C ALA A 274 17.64 3.55 1.12
N ALA A 275 18.72 2.86 1.51
CA ALA A 275 19.25 1.72 0.78
C ALA A 275 18.24 0.57 0.63
N VAL A 276 17.45 0.25 1.66
CA VAL A 276 16.49 -0.87 1.63
C VAL A 276 15.42 -0.74 0.53
N PRO A 277 14.61 0.34 0.45
CA PRO A 277 13.64 0.49 -0.64
C PRO A 277 14.31 0.67 -2.01
N PHE A 278 15.51 1.24 -2.10
CA PHE A 278 16.29 1.29 -3.34
C PHE A 278 16.68 -0.11 -3.83
N HIS A 279 17.36 -0.90 -2.99
CA HIS A 279 17.77 -2.27 -3.30
C HIS A 279 16.55 -3.16 -3.61
N GLN A 280 15.46 -3.02 -2.86
CA GLN A 280 14.19 -3.70 -3.13
C GLN A 280 13.67 -3.35 -4.54
N THR A 281 13.68 -2.08 -4.93
CA THR A 281 13.20 -1.62 -6.23
C THR A 281 14.01 -2.24 -7.38
N VAL A 282 15.34 -2.30 -7.24
CA VAL A 282 16.22 -2.92 -8.25
C VAL A 282 16.02 -4.44 -8.31
N ILE A 283 15.93 -5.13 -7.18
CA ILE A 283 15.64 -6.58 -7.11
C ILE A 283 14.30 -6.91 -7.79
N LEU A 284 13.25 -6.17 -7.46
CA LEU A 284 11.91 -6.41 -7.99
C LEU A 284 11.82 -6.12 -9.50
N GLN A 285 12.52 -5.10 -10.01
CA GLN A 285 12.60 -4.85 -11.45
C GLN A 285 13.39 -5.96 -12.17
N ASN A 286 14.45 -6.52 -11.56
CA ASN A 286 15.14 -7.68 -12.14
C ASN A 286 14.21 -8.88 -12.25
N GLN A 287 13.40 -9.15 -11.22
CA GLN A 287 12.48 -10.30 -11.18
C GLN A 287 11.40 -10.26 -12.29
N LEU A 288 11.12 -9.10 -12.88
CA LEU A 288 10.23 -8.99 -14.04
C LEU A 288 10.92 -9.31 -15.38
N LEU A 289 12.25 -9.15 -15.47
CA LEU A 289 13.03 -9.34 -16.68
C LEU A 289 13.49 -10.81 -16.85
N GLY A 290 14.12 -11.39 -15.82
CA GLY A 290 14.70 -12.74 -15.84
C GLY A 290 14.76 -13.38 -14.46
#